data_AF-A0A7R9QNN4-F1
#
_entry.id   AF-A0A7R9QNN4-F1
#
_cell.length_a   1.000
_cell.length_b   1.000
_cell.length_c   1.000
_cell.angle_alpha   90.00
_cell.angle_beta   90.00
_cell.angle_gamma   90.00
#
_symmetry.space_group_name_H-M   'P 1'
#
loop_
_entity.id
_entity.type
_entity.pdbx_description
1 polymer ?
#
loop_
_entity_poly.entity_id
_entity_poly.type
_entity_poly.pdbx_seq_one_letter_code
_entity_poly.pdbx_strand_id
1 'polypeptide(L)'
;FKQLCRRYPGFLRLCIADPTSERRFFRRGWVTYDRSVNIREICWSFNSVKLRDTELNVIVNRDLSRRIRSVNGIASHKNVVRADIRHAAKIVLNLDKQKKLWEEENNDTKEANDVKPMFGFASKNPLLKNITDYLIEEASAEEEELLGGDPGELN
;
A
#
# COMPACT_ATOMS: atom_id res chain seq x y z
N PHE A 1 -11.61 12.15 -23.84
CA PHE A 1 -10.29 11.49 -23.87
C PHE A 1 -10.38 9.96 -23.90
N LYS A 2 -11.04 9.27 -22.93
CA LYS A 2 -11.15 7.79 -22.92
C LYS A 2 -11.61 7.17 -24.26
N GLN A 3 -12.59 7.78 -24.94
CA GLN A 3 -13.07 7.32 -26.25
C GLN A 3 -12.00 7.43 -27.35
N LEU A 4 -11.14 8.45 -27.31
CA LEU A 4 -10.02 8.61 -28.24
C LEU A 4 -9.02 7.46 -28.05
N CYS A 5 -8.68 7.12 -26.81
CA CYS A 5 -7.73 6.05 -26.52
C CYS A 5 -8.25 4.67 -26.95
N ARG A 6 -9.57 4.43 -26.83
CA ARG A 6 -10.22 3.17 -27.24
C ARG A 6 -10.25 2.95 -28.76
N ARG A 7 -10.02 3.98 -29.57
CA ARG A 7 -9.95 3.83 -31.04
C ARG A 7 -8.75 3.01 -31.48
N TYR A 8 -7.68 3.04 -30.69
CA TYR A 8 -6.48 2.25 -30.96
C TYR A 8 -6.63 0.85 -30.35
N PRO A 9 -6.20 -0.20 -31.07
CA PRO A 9 -6.25 -1.56 -30.55
C PRO A 9 -5.38 -1.70 -29.29
N GLY A 10 -5.72 -2.69 -28.46
CA GLY A 10 -4.95 -3.00 -27.25
C GLY A 10 -5.08 -1.99 -26.10
N PHE A 11 -6.08 -1.08 -26.11
CA PHE A 11 -6.31 -0.19 -24.97
C PHE A 11 -6.71 -0.97 -23.71
N LEU A 12 -6.03 -0.74 -22.58
CA LEU A 12 -6.35 -1.37 -21.29
C LEU A 12 -7.05 -0.39 -20.35
N ARG A 13 -6.37 0.71 -19.99
CA ARG A 13 -6.89 1.67 -19.00
C ARG A 13 -6.30 3.06 -19.18
N LEU A 14 -7.03 4.04 -18.64
CA LEU A 14 -6.61 5.42 -18.49
C LEU A 14 -6.60 5.76 -17.01
N CYS A 15 -5.46 6.20 -16.49
CA CYS A 15 -5.30 6.73 -15.14
C CYS A 15 -5.04 8.23 -15.23
N ILE A 16 -5.61 9.00 -14.30
CA ILE A 16 -5.45 10.46 -14.25
C ILE A 16 -5.00 10.82 -12.84
N ALA A 17 -3.92 11.59 -12.71
CA ALA A 17 -3.45 12.12 -11.44
C ALA A 17 -4.35 13.27 -10.97
N ASP A 18 -4.27 13.52 -9.66
CA ASP A 18 -4.90 14.68 -9.06
C ASP A 18 -4.34 16.00 -9.65
N PRO A 19 -5.20 17.02 -9.79
CA PRO A 19 -4.80 18.30 -10.33
C PRO A 19 -3.90 19.04 -9.35
N THR A 20 -2.77 19.57 -9.84
CA THR A 20 -1.84 20.37 -9.03
C THR A 20 -2.07 21.86 -9.27
N SER A 21 -2.29 22.64 -8.21
CA SER A 21 -2.51 24.09 -8.29
C SER A 21 -1.35 24.83 -8.97
N GLU A 22 -0.11 24.42 -8.70
CA GLU A 22 1.12 24.95 -9.32
C GLU A 22 1.10 24.90 -10.85
N ARG A 23 0.38 23.94 -11.42
CA ARG A 23 0.22 23.77 -12.87
C ARG A 23 -1.19 24.13 -13.30
N ARG A 24 -1.82 25.16 -12.72
CA ARG A 24 -3.16 25.64 -13.10
C ARG A 24 -4.21 24.51 -13.12
N PHE A 25 -4.10 23.56 -12.20
CA PHE A 25 -4.96 22.37 -12.12
C PHE A 25 -4.93 21.45 -13.36
N PHE A 26 -3.88 21.53 -14.18
CA PHE A 26 -3.62 20.51 -15.20
C PHE A 26 -3.38 19.15 -14.54
N ARG A 27 -3.89 18.11 -15.17
CA ARG A 27 -3.78 16.72 -14.71
C ARG A 27 -2.84 15.94 -15.63
N ARG A 28 -1.95 15.15 -15.03
CA ARG A 28 -1.17 14.16 -15.77
C ARG A 28 -2.02 12.91 -16.00
N GLY A 29 -1.93 12.32 -17.18
CA GLY A 29 -2.62 11.08 -17.51
C GLY A 29 -1.63 10.00 -17.92
N TRP A 30 -1.94 8.76 -17.59
CA TRP A 30 -1.25 7.58 -18.09
C TRP A 30 -2.25 6.70 -18.84
N VAL A 31 -1.94 6.44 -20.10
CA VAL A 31 -2.69 5.48 -20.91
C VAL A 31 -1.88 4.20 -20.98
N THR A 32 -2.48 3.08 -20.58
CA THR A 32 -1.86 1.76 -20.66
C THR A 32 -2.44 1.01 -21.86
N TYR A 33 -1.56 0.55 -22.73
CA TYR A 33 -1.87 -0.35 -23.83
C TYR A 33 -1.26 -1.73 -23.57
N ASP A 34 -1.76 -2.72 -24.30
CA ASP A 34 -1.20 -4.07 -24.36
C ASP A 34 0.25 -4.04 -24.88
N ARG A 35 1.05 -5.04 -24.51
CA ARG A 35 2.46 -5.12 -24.94
C ARG A 35 2.63 -5.48 -26.42
N SER A 36 1.61 -6.05 -27.05
CA SER A 36 1.64 -6.46 -28.46
C SER A 36 1.57 -5.29 -29.45
N VAL A 37 1.17 -4.08 -29.02
CA VAL A 37 0.98 -2.94 -29.92
C VAL A 37 2.22 -2.05 -30.03
N ASN A 38 2.43 -1.42 -31.19
CA ASN A 38 3.50 -0.44 -31.36
C ASN A 38 3.15 0.89 -30.69
N ILE A 39 3.56 1.05 -29.43
CA ILE A 39 3.25 2.24 -28.63
C ILE A 39 3.85 3.54 -29.20
N ARG A 40 4.92 3.45 -30.00
CA ARG A 40 5.56 4.64 -30.60
C ARG A 40 4.68 5.25 -31.68
N GLU A 41 4.05 4.43 -32.52
CA GLU A 41 3.11 4.88 -33.56
C GLU A 41 1.86 5.51 -32.94
N ILE A 42 1.34 4.88 -31.89
CA ILE A 42 0.19 5.40 -31.13
C ILE A 42 0.56 6.75 -30.50
N CYS A 43 1.75 6.86 -29.88
CA CYS A 43 2.25 8.12 -29.31
C CYS A 43 2.37 9.23 -30.36
N TRP A 44 2.91 8.92 -31.54
CA TRP A 44 3.01 9.88 -32.63
C TRP A 44 1.63 10.34 -33.11
N SER A 45 0.69 9.41 -33.23
CA SER A 45 -0.71 9.70 -33.60
C SER A 45 -1.42 10.59 -32.57
N PHE A 46 -1.08 10.48 -31.27
CA PHE A 46 -1.70 11.32 -30.24
C PHE A 46 -1.23 12.77 -30.28
N ASN A 47 0.01 13.03 -30.69
CA ASN A 47 0.57 14.39 -30.71
C ASN A 47 -0.07 15.28 -31.79
N SER A 48 -0.78 14.70 -32.77
CA SER A 48 -1.55 15.47 -33.77
C SER A 48 -2.98 15.79 -33.32
N VAL A 49 -3.46 15.23 -32.20
CA VAL A 49 -4.83 15.40 -31.73
C VAL A 49 -4.89 16.49 -30.65
N LYS A 50 -5.75 17.49 -30.87
CA LYS A 50 -6.11 18.50 -29.86
C LYS A 50 -7.41 18.13 -29.16
N LEU A 51 -7.45 18.31 -27.84
CA LEU A 51 -8.64 18.07 -27.04
C LEU A 51 -9.11 19.38 -26.40
N ARG A 52 -10.25 19.93 -26.87
CA ARG A 52 -10.82 21.20 -26.36
C ARG A 52 -9.74 22.30 -26.32
N ASP A 53 -9.07 22.48 -27.45
CA ASP A 53 -7.99 23.47 -27.65
C ASP A 53 -6.75 23.28 -26.77
N THR A 54 -6.65 22.16 -26.06
CA THR A 54 -5.46 21.74 -25.33
C THR A 54 -4.68 20.72 -26.13
N GLU A 55 -3.40 21.00 -26.35
CA GLU A 55 -2.46 20.07 -26.98
C GLU A 55 -2.05 18.98 -25.97
N LEU A 56 -2.11 17.73 -26.42
CA LEU A 56 -1.68 16.59 -25.62
C LEU A 56 -0.19 16.35 -25.86
N ASN A 57 0.64 16.78 -24.94
CA ASN A 57 2.07 16.49 -24.97
C ASN A 57 2.32 15.04 -24.51
N VAL A 58 2.08 14.08 -25.41
CA VAL A 58 2.18 12.65 -25.10
C VAL A 58 3.62 12.18 -25.28
N ILE A 59 4.09 11.40 -24.29
CA ILE A 59 5.44 10.84 -24.25
C ILE A 59 5.32 9.35 -23.94
N VAL A 60 6.13 8.53 -24.61
CA VAL A 60 6.24 7.11 -24.29
C VAL A 60 6.90 6.95 -22.93
N ASN A 61 6.16 6.34 -21.99
CA ASN A 61 6.69 6.07 -20.66
C ASN A 61 7.73 4.92 -20.72
N ARG A 62 8.85 5.09 -20.02
CA ARG A 62 9.86 4.04 -19.89
C ARG A 62 9.48 3.07 -18.79
N ASP A 63 9.90 1.82 -18.95
CA ASP A 63 9.71 0.82 -17.92
C ASP A 63 10.49 1.17 -16.65
N LEU A 64 9.93 0.78 -15.50
CA LEU A 64 10.56 0.94 -14.20
C LEU A 64 11.76 -0.01 -14.09
N SER A 65 12.98 0.56 -14.15
CA SER A 65 14.23 -0.19 -14.07
C SER A 65 14.63 -0.55 -12.63
N ARG A 66 14.38 0.33 -11.65
CA ARG A 66 14.72 0.13 -10.22
C ARG A 66 13.46 -0.04 -9.37
N ARG A 67 12.91 -1.25 -9.41
CA ARG A 67 11.68 -1.60 -8.66
C ARG A 67 11.91 -1.80 -7.16
N ILE A 68 13.04 -2.42 -6.80
CA ILE A 68 13.44 -2.63 -5.41
C ILE A 68 14.39 -1.50 -5.02
N ARG A 69 14.05 -0.79 -3.94
CA ARG A 69 14.88 0.27 -3.35
C ARG A 69 15.15 -0.09 -1.90
N SER A 70 16.42 -0.14 -1.52
CA SER A 70 16.82 -0.36 -0.13
C SER A 70 16.51 0.87 0.72
N VAL A 71 16.18 0.62 1.98
CA VAL A 71 16.02 1.64 3.02
C VAL A 71 17.14 1.48 4.05
N ASN A 72 17.17 2.33 5.07
CA ASN A 72 18.14 2.24 6.16
C ASN A 72 18.04 0.88 6.88
N GLY A 73 19.18 0.25 7.17
CA GLY A 73 19.26 -1.05 7.85
C GLY A 73 18.72 -1.05 9.29
N ILE A 74 18.61 0.12 9.93
CA ILE A 74 18.00 0.26 11.27
C ILE A 74 16.56 -0.28 11.28
N ALA A 75 15.86 -0.29 10.13
CA ALA A 75 14.53 -0.87 10.00
C ALA A 75 14.48 -2.38 10.34
N SER A 76 15.62 -3.08 10.32
CA SER A 76 15.70 -4.51 10.69
C SER A 76 15.96 -4.77 12.17
N HIS A 77 16.14 -3.72 12.98
CA HIS A 77 16.38 -3.87 14.42
C HIS A 77 15.13 -4.40 15.14
N LYS A 78 15.29 -5.33 16.09
CA LYS A 78 14.18 -6.03 16.79
C LYS A 78 13.09 -5.07 17.31
N ASN A 79 13.51 -3.99 17.97
CA ASN A 79 12.58 -3.02 18.56
C ASN A 79 11.83 -2.21 17.48
N VAL A 80 12.50 -1.91 16.36
CA VAL A 80 11.91 -1.17 15.24
C VAL A 80 10.90 -2.04 14.51
N VAL A 81 11.27 -3.29 14.22
CA VAL A 81 10.36 -4.28 13.60
C VAL A 81 9.11 -4.47 14.43
N ARG A 82 9.22 -4.61 15.76
CA ARG A 82 8.06 -4.73 16.66
C ARG A 82 7.16 -3.50 16.60
N ALA A 83 7.75 -2.30 16.59
CA ALA A 83 7.00 -1.06 16.44
C ALA A 83 6.30 -0.98 15.06
N ASP A 84 6.98 -1.39 13.99
CA ASP A 84 6.44 -1.40 12.62
C ASP A 84 5.29 -2.39 12.46
N ILE A 85 5.38 -3.58 13.07
CA ILE A 85 4.26 -4.54 13.12
C ILE A 85 3.04 -3.91 13.77
N ARG A 86 3.22 -3.22 14.90
CA ARG A 86 2.14 -2.51 15.60
C ARG A 86 1.51 -1.42 14.74
N HIS A 87 2.32 -0.62 14.03
CA HIS A 87 1.81 0.42 13.14
C HIS A 87 1.12 -0.15 11.90
N ALA A 88 1.70 -1.18 11.28
CA ALA A 88 1.13 -1.87 10.13
C ALA A 88 -0.25 -2.45 10.49
N ALA A 89 -0.39 -3.11 11.64
CA ALA A 89 -1.67 -3.64 12.11
C ALA A 89 -2.73 -2.53 12.26
N LYS A 90 -2.37 -1.37 12.82
CA LYS A 90 -3.28 -0.21 12.93
C LYS A 90 -3.68 0.36 11.57
N ILE A 91 -2.73 0.48 10.64
CA ILE A 91 -2.99 0.97 9.28
C ILE A 91 -3.95 0.02 8.55
N VAL A 92 -3.68 -1.28 8.60
CA VAL A 92 -4.55 -2.31 8.01
C VAL A 92 -5.96 -2.21 8.59
N LEU A 93 -6.11 -2.16 9.92
CA LEU A 93 -7.41 -2.04 10.57
C LEU A 93 -8.18 -0.78 10.11
N ASN A 94 -7.49 0.37 10.06
CA ASN A 94 -8.10 1.64 9.64
C ASN A 94 -8.53 1.61 8.16
N LEU A 95 -7.70 1.04 7.29
CA LEU A 95 -8.01 0.92 5.86
C LEU A 95 -9.14 -0.10 5.62
N ASP A 96 -9.12 -1.23 6.32
CA ASP A 96 -10.17 -2.25 6.28
C ASP A 96 -11.53 -1.66 6.67
N LYS A 97 -11.56 -0.87 7.75
CA LYS A 97 -12.76 -0.13 8.20
C LYS A 97 -13.20 0.93 7.21
N GLN A 98 -12.26 1.74 6.68
CA GLN A 98 -12.57 2.78 5.70
C GLN A 98 -13.16 2.20 4.40
N LYS A 99 -12.67 1.03 4.00
CA LYS A 99 -13.09 0.33 2.77
C LYS A 99 -14.20 -0.69 3.00
N LYS A 100 -14.60 -0.92 4.26
CA LYS A 100 -15.63 -1.88 4.68
C LYS A 100 -15.40 -3.29 4.13
N LEU A 101 -14.14 -3.71 4.04
CA LEU A 101 -13.77 -4.97 3.37
C LEU A 101 -14.27 -6.21 4.10
N TRP A 102 -14.38 -6.12 5.42
CA TRP A 102 -14.75 -7.23 6.31
C TRP A 102 -16.05 -6.96 7.07
N GLU A 103 -16.83 -5.97 6.63
CA GLU A 103 -18.21 -5.80 7.10
C GLU A 103 -19.09 -6.79 6.31
N GLU A 104 -19.74 -7.73 6.99
CA GLU A 104 -20.69 -8.64 6.33
C GLU A 104 -21.96 -7.86 5.98
N GLU A 105 -22.43 -7.97 4.73
CA GLU A 105 -23.65 -7.31 4.26
C GLU A 105 -24.94 -7.91 4.86
N ASN A 106 -24.85 -9.00 5.64
CA ASN A 106 -26.02 -9.71 6.17
C ASN A 106 -26.26 -9.41 7.65
N ASN A 107 -27.43 -8.81 7.90
CA ASN A 107 -28.08 -8.58 9.19
C ASN A 107 -28.55 -9.87 9.91
N ASP A 108 -27.96 -11.05 9.66
CA ASP A 108 -28.42 -12.31 10.22
C ASP A 108 -27.25 -13.18 10.68
N THR A 109 -26.65 -12.84 11.82
CA THR A 109 -26.47 -13.77 12.96
C THR A 109 -25.67 -13.11 14.08
N LYS A 110 -26.22 -13.23 15.28
CA LYS A 110 -25.68 -12.77 16.56
C LYS A 110 -24.52 -13.66 17.02
N GLU A 111 -23.41 -13.67 16.28
CA GLU A 111 -22.16 -14.35 16.70
C GLU A 111 -20.93 -13.43 16.65
N ALA A 112 -21.12 -12.12 16.45
CA ALA A 112 -20.03 -11.15 16.33
C ALA A 112 -19.43 -10.68 17.68
N ASN A 113 -19.75 -11.35 18.79
CA ASN A 113 -19.41 -10.86 20.14
C ASN A 113 -18.21 -11.55 20.81
N ASP A 114 -17.52 -12.49 20.16
CA ASP A 114 -16.53 -13.32 20.87
C ASP A 114 -15.05 -12.96 20.63
N VAL A 115 -14.77 -11.89 19.88
CA VAL A 115 -13.40 -11.36 19.78
C VAL A 115 -13.28 -10.16 20.71
N LYS A 116 -13.05 -10.42 22.00
CA LYS A 116 -12.66 -9.37 22.94
C LYS A 116 -11.45 -8.61 22.36
N PRO A 117 -11.50 -7.28 22.22
CA PRO A 117 -10.40 -6.52 21.67
C PRO A 117 -9.24 -6.48 22.68
N MET A 118 -8.37 -7.48 22.64
CA MET A 118 -7.10 -7.43 23.34
C MET A 118 -6.24 -6.36 22.63
N PHE A 119 -5.86 -5.30 23.35
CA PHE A 119 -5.08 -4.17 22.81
C PHE A 119 -5.74 -3.35 21.67
N GLY A 120 -7.06 -3.42 21.49
CA GLY A 120 -7.77 -2.63 20.48
C GLY A 120 -7.70 -3.19 19.05
N PHE A 121 -7.23 -4.42 18.89
CA PHE A 121 -7.22 -5.13 17.62
C PHE A 121 -8.29 -6.23 17.62
N ALA A 122 -9.50 -5.90 17.16
CA ALA A 122 -10.51 -6.89 16.80
C ALA A 122 -10.82 -6.72 15.31
N SER A 123 -10.42 -7.69 14.49
CA SER A 123 -10.68 -7.70 13.05
C SER A 123 -10.97 -9.12 12.59
N LYS A 124 -11.90 -9.26 11.63
CA LYS A 124 -12.15 -10.53 10.93
C LYS A 124 -11.04 -10.86 9.91
N ASN A 125 -10.11 -9.92 9.67
CA ASN A 125 -8.99 -10.12 8.76
C ASN A 125 -8.05 -11.24 9.28
N PRO A 126 -7.85 -12.33 8.53
CA PRO A 126 -7.03 -13.46 8.96
C PRO A 126 -5.57 -13.08 9.25
N LEU A 127 -5.04 -12.02 8.63
CA LEU A 127 -3.66 -11.54 8.87
C LEU A 127 -3.47 -10.94 10.26
N LEU A 128 -4.55 -10.49 10.91
CA LEU A 128 -4.47 -9.87 12.24
C LEU A 128 -4.78 -10.86 13.37
N LYS A 129 -5.04 -12.14 13.05
CA LYS A 129 -5.22 -13.18 14.06
C LYS A 129 -3.92 -13.36 14.83
N ASN A 130 -4.01 -13.34 16.16
CA ASN A 130 -2.89 -13.54 17.09
C ASN A 130 -1.72 -12.56 16.88
N ILE A 131 -1.98 -11.37 16.32
CA ILE A 131 -0.94 -10.36 16.10
C ILE A 131 -0.31 -9.88 17.43
N THR A 132 -1.08 -9.97 18.52
CA THR A 132 -0.65 -9.59 19.88
C THR A 132 0.51 -10.43 20.39
N ASP A 133 0.61 -11.69 19.99
CA ASP A 133 1.64 -12.63 20.45
C ASP A 133 3.02 -12.16 19.99
N TYR A 134 3.10 -11.53 18.82
CA TYR A 134 4.34 -10.94 18.27
C TYR A 134 4.67 -9.56 18.86
N LEU A 135 3.72 -8.92 19.55
CA LEU A 135 3.90 -7.60 20.16
C LEU A 135 4.36 -7.71 21.61
N ILE A 136 4.17 -8.86 22.25
CA ILE A 136 4.60 -9.13 23.61
C ILE A 136 6.10 -9.47 23.58
N GLU A 137 6.84 -8.96 24.56
CA GLU A 137 8.22 -9.37 24.80
C GLU A 137 8.18 -10.57 25.74
N GLU A 138 8.41 -11.76 25.19
CA GLU A 138 8.79 -12.91 26.00
C GLU A 138 10.20 -12.65 26.54
N ALA A 139 10.29 -12.37 27.84
CA ALA A 139 11.53 -12.23 28.58
C ALA A 139 11.51 -13.22 29.76
N SER A 140 12.62 -13.92 29.98
CA SER A 140 12.82 -14.82 31.13
C SER A 140 13.20 -14.01 32.37
N ALA A 141 12.39 -12.99 32.69
CA ALA A 141 12.69 -12.06 33.79
C ALA A 141 12.79 -12.78 35.14
N GLU A 142 12.00 -13.84 35.33
CA GLU A 142 12.05 -14.71 36.51
C GLU A 142 13.40 -15.44 36.64
N GLU A 143 13.95 -15.94 35.53
CA GLU A 143 15.24 -16.63 35.53
C GLU A 143 16.41 -15.66 35.77
N GLU A 144 16.37 -14.46 35.17
CA GLU A 144 17.38 -13.41 35.41
C GLU A 144 17.38 -12.91 36.86
N GLU A 145 16.20 -12.82 37.48
CA GLU A 145 16.07 -12.45 38.89
C GLU A 145 16.57 -13.56 39.83
N LEU A 146 16.26 -14.82 39.53
CA LEU A 146 16.72 -15.99 40.31
C LEU A 146 18.23 -16.22 40.21
N LEU A 147 18.83 -15.92 39.06
CA LEU A 147 20.28 -16.00 38.85
C LEU A 147 21.03 -14.78 39.40
N GLY A 148 20.30 -13.76 39.89
CA GLY A 148 20.88 -12.59 40.56
C GLY A 148 21.85 -11.83 39.67
N GLY A 149 21.40 -11.36 38.50
CA GLY A 149 22.23 -10.65 37.53
C GLY A 149 23.18 -9.63 38.18
N ASP A 150 24.47 -9.94 38.18
CA ASP A 150 25.53 -9.02 38.58
C ASP A 150 26.00 -8.28 37.31
N PRO A 151 25.68 -6.98 37.13
CA PRO A 151 26.04 -6.24 35.95
C PRO A 151 27.45 -5.65 36.12
N GLY A 152 28.45 -6.48 36.33
CA GLY A 152 29.84 -6.03 36.30
C GLY A 152 30.81 -6.83 37.12
N GLU A 153 31.25 -7.98 36.62
CA GLU A 153 32.64 -8.41 36.75
C GLU A 153 32.87 -9.57 35.77
N LEU A 154 33.58 -9.29 34.68
CA LEU A 154 34.59 -10.14 34.04
C LEU A 154 35.14 -9.34 32.84
N ASN A 155 36.42 -8.96 32.97
CA ASN A 155 37.25 -8.28 31.96
C ASN A 155 37.31 -9.05 30.64
#